data_AF-A0A7S0EMQ2-F1
#
_entry.id   AF-A0A7S0EMQ2-F1
#
_cell.length_a   1.000
_cell.length_b   1.000
_cell.length_c   1.000
_cell.angle_alpha   90.00
_cell.angle_beta   90.00
_cell.angle_gamma   90.00
#
_symmetry.space_group_name_H-M   'P 1'
#
loop_
_entity.id
_entity.type
_entity.pdbx_description
1 polymer ?
#
loop_
_entity_poly.entity_id
_entity_poly.type
_entity_poly.pdbx_seq_one_letter_code
_entity_poly.pdbx_strand_id
1 'polypeptide(L)'
;RRRTQLQKMMAKQAVALVVVALCAQAAAVPMKAHQNDGALAADGHKEAALAHQKYLSAWSSWVKDYKKEHWSNPYSSPESTRAFEVFQKNFDMITKHNKEFNEGLQSYEMALNEFAHLTFEEFGATFLGYGGEQVERPKNRKAGKHVRKSSSEVPTSVDWRDKGAVAEVKNQGACGSCWAFSAVAALEGAHFLSSGELVSLSEQQLVDCSKKFGNHGCAGGYMDNAFEYLMNTTGHGDDSEKDYPYKGVDSKCKFSADGVRATIRGYNDVKQGNETDLLDAVGNVGPVSVAIHAGAALQFYFRGVFNGVAGTCLGPLNHGVTAVGYGTASLRFGRKMDYWIIKNSWGMGWGEKGFVRFARGKNLCGVANGASYPLV
;
A
#
# COMPACT_ATOMS: atom_id res chain seq x y z
N ARG A 1 -0.46 -49.64 -14.09
CA ARG A 1 -1.32 -48.43 -14.15
C ARG A 1 -0.94 -47.46 -15.29
N ARG A 2 -0.55 -47.97 -16.48
CA ARG A 2 -0.28 -47.19 -17.71
C ARG A 2 -1.05 -47.72 -18.93
N ARG A 3 -2.19 -48.40 -18.69
CA ARG A 3 -3.06 -48.96 -19.75
C ARG A 3 -4.49 -48.40 -19.75
N THR A 4 -4.82 -47.46 -18.86
CA THR A 4 -6.17 -46.87 -18.73
C THR A 4 -6.24 -45.38 -19.08
N GLN A 5 -5.17 -44.78 -19.61
CA GLN A 5 -5.19 -43.42 -20.18
C GLN A 5 -5.26 -43.39 -21.71
N LEU A 6 -4.85 -44.45 -22.43
CA LEU A 6 -4.94 -44.49 -23.89
C LEU A 6 -6.36 -44.74 -24.43
N GLN A 7 -7.27 -45.29 -23.63
CA GLN A 7 -8.67 -45.50 -24.04
C GLN A 7 -9.57 -44.26 -23.90
N LYS A 8 -9.08 -43.18 -23.25
CA LYS A 8 -9.83 -41.90 -23.15
C LYS A 8 -9.44 -40.87 -24.21
N MET A 9 -8.39 -41.11 -25.00
CA MET A 9 -8.00 -40.25 -26.13
C MET A 9 -8.65 -40.64 -27.47
N MET A 10 -9.13 -41.87 -27.61
CA MET A 10 -9.76 -42.36 -28.85
C MET A 10 -11.26 -41.99 -28.98
N ALA A 11 -11.87 -41.35 -27.98
CA ALA A 11 -13.29 -40.96 -27.99
C ALA A 11 -13.53 -39.47 -28.34
N LYS A 12 -12.49 -38.68 -28.64
CA LYS A 12 -12.62 -37.26 -29.01
C LYS A 12 -12.29 -36.94 -30.47
N GLN A 13 -11.95 -37.94 -31.28
CA GLN A 13 -11.71 -37.77 -32.73
C GLN A 13 -12.87 -38.25 -33.63
N ALA A 14 -13.99 -38.69 -33.04
CA ALA A 14 -15.17 -39.13 -33.81
C ALA A 14 -16.29 -38.08 -33.93
N VAL A 15 -16.10 -36.85 -33.45
CA VAL A 15 -17.10 -35.76 -33.53
C VAL A 15 -16.70 -34.67 -34.55
N ALA A 16 -15.53 -34.78 -35.18
CA ALA A 16 -15.03 -33.78 -36.14
C ALA A 16 -15.30 -34.12 -37.62
N LEU A 17 -16.12 -35.14 -37.92
CA LEU A 17 -16.32 -35.64 -39.29
C LEU A 17 -17.78 -35.62 -39.79
N VAL A 18 -18.68 -34.91 -39.09
CA VAL A 18 -20.11 -34.79 -39.49
C VAL A 18 -20.51 -33.37 -39.91
N VAL A 19 -19.62 -32.38 -39.90
CA VAL A 19 -19.97 -30.99 -40.30
C VAL A 19 -19.39 -30.59 -41.67
N VAL A 20 -18.60 -31.44 -42.34
CA VAL A 20 -17.99 -31.11 -43.64
C VAL A 20 -18.82 -31.58 -44.86
N ALA A 21 -20.03 -32.12 -44.65
CA ALA A 21 -20.87 -32.66 -45.73
C ALA A 21 -22.23 -31.94 -45.88
N LEU A 22 -22.25 -30.61 -45.77
CA LEU A 22 -23.39 -29.77 -46.18
C LEU A 22 -22.91 -28.54 -46.97
N CYS A 23 -22.05 -28.78 -47.96
CA CYS A 23 -21.73 -27.82 -49.02
C CYS A 23 -21.98 -28.47 -50.38
N ALA A 24 -23.25 -28.68 -50.72
CA ALA A 24 -23.68 -28.82 -52.11
C ALA A 24 -25.17 -28.48 -52.18
N GLN A 25 -25.50 -27.50 -53.02
CA GLN A 25 -26.84 -26.97 -53.32
C GLN A 25 -27.31 -25.80 -52.43
N ALA A 26 -26.77 -24.62 -52.73
CA ALA A 26 -27.59 -23.42 -52.79
C ALA A 26 -27.13 -22.59 -54.00
N ALA A 27 -28.07 -22.37 -54.91
CA ALA A 27 -27.89 -21.68 -56.17
C ALA A 27 -27.46 -20.21 -55.97
N ALA A 28 -26.85 -19.68 -57.03
CA ALA A 28 -26.43 -18.29 -57.17
C ALA A 28 -27.49 -17.28 -56.67
N VAL A 29 -27.11 -16.49 -55.67
CA VAL A 29 -27.76 -15.22 -55.30
C VAL A 29 -26.71 -14.13 -55.52
N PRO A 30 -27.02 -13.04 -56.24
CA PRO A 30 -26.02 -12.04 -56.57
C PRO A 30 -25.53 -11.33 -55.31
N MET A 31 -24.23 -10.98 -55.34
CA MET A 31 -23.57 -10.10 -54.38
C MET A 31 -24.43 -8.85 -54.11
N LYS A 32 -24.92 -8.75 -52.88
CA LYS A 32 -24.98 -7.47 -52.17
C LYS A 32 -24.12 -7.61 -50.92
N ALA A 33 -22.82 -7.44 -51.12
CA ALA A 33 -21.95 -6.97 -50.04
C ALA A 33 -22.44 -5.58 -49.67
N HIS A 34 -23.37 -5.52 -48.70
CA HIS A 34 -23.86 -4.27 -48.16
C HIS A 34 -22.69 -3.58 -47.47
N GLN A 35 -22.52 -2.29 -47.78
CA GLN A 35 -21.49 -1.36 -47.32
C GLN A 35 -21.36 -1.19 -45.79
N ASN A 36 -21.97 -2.06 -44.98
CA ASN A 36 -21.99 -1.99 -43.51
C ASN A 36 -20.75 -2.62 -42.85
N ASP A 37 -20.12 -3.64 -43.42
CA ASP A 37 -18.95 -4.28 -42.78
C ASP A 37 -17.71 -3.37 -42.82
N GLY A 38 -17.55 -2.59 -43.90
CA GLY A 38 -16.50 -1.57 -44.01
C GLY A 38 -16.73 -0.35 -43.11
N ALA A 39 -17.99 0.02 -42.87
CA ALA A 39 -18.36 1.10 -41.95
C ALA A 39 -18.14 0.68 -40.48
N LEU A 40 -18.55 -0.53 -40.10
CA LEU A 40 -18.31 -1.08 -38.76
C LEU A 40 -16.82 -1.27 -38.46
N ALA A 41 -16.03 -1.72 -39.44
CA ALA A 41 -14.57 -1.80 -39.30
C ALA A 41 -13.92 -0.41 -39.22
N ALA A 42 -14.34 0.54 -40.05
CA ALA A 42 -13.84 1.92 -40.01
C ALA A 42 -14.21 2.65 -38.70
N ASP A 43 -15.41 2.41 -38.17
CA ASP A 43 -15.85 2.93 -36.88
C ASP A 43 -15.05 2.30 -35.73
N GLY A 44 -14.80 0.99 -35.76
CA GLY A 44 -13.94 0.32 -34.78
C GLY A 44 -12.48 0.82 -34.80
N HIS A 45 -11.92 1.09 -35.98
CA HIS A 45 -10.58 1.69 -36.10
C HIS A 45 -10.54 3.12 -35.56
N LYS A 46 -11.60 3.91 -35.78
CA LYS A 46 -11.73 5.28 -35.27
C LYS A 46 -11.87 5.30 -33.75
N GLU A 47 -12.66 4.40 -33.17
CA GLU A 47 -12.81 4.25 -31.72
C GLU A 47 -11.49 3.84 -31.06
N ALA A 48 -10.78 2.86 -31.64
CA ALA A 48 -9.47 2.44 -31.16
C ALA A 48 -8.44 3.57 -31.22
N ALA A 49 -8.42 4.35 -32.30
CA ALA A 49 -7.52 5.50 -32.44
C ALA A 49 -7.82 6.59 -31.40
N LEU A 50 -9.11 6.88 -31.13
CA LEU A 50 -9.51 7.85 -30.12
C LEU A 50 -9.16 7.39 -28.70
N ALA A 51 -9.41 6.12 -28.39
CA ALA A 51 -9.00 5.52 -27.12
C ALA A 51 -7.48 5.60 -26.94
N HIS A 52 -6.73 5.33 -28.01
CA HIS A 52 -5.28 5.46 -28.01
C HIS A 52 -4.80 6.88 -27.73
N GLN A 53 -5.41 7.87 -28.38
CA GLN A 53 -5.11 9.29 -28.17
C GLN A 53 -5.37 9.71 -26.71
N LYS A 54 -6.42 9.20 -26.07
CA LYS A 54 -6.70 9.44 -24.65
C LYS A 54 -5.53 8.98 -23.76
N TYR A 55 -5.00 7.78 -24.01
CA TYR A 55 -3.85 7.28 -23.26
C TYR A 55 -2.59 8.12 -23.48
N LEU A 56 -2.29 8.51 -24.72
CA LEU A 56 -1.14 9.35 -25.02
C LEU A 56 -1.22 10.72 -24.32
N SER A 57 -2.42 11.32 -24.28
CA SER A 57 -2.65 12.60 -23.59
C SER A 57 -2.49 12.46 -22.07
N ALA A 58 -3.06 11.41 -21.48
CA ALA A 58 -2.92 11.13 -20.05
C ALA A 58 -1.46 10.83 -19.68
N TRP A 59 -0.75 10.05 -20.49
CA TRP A 59 0.67 9.75 -20.32
C TRP A 59 1.54 10.99 -20.42
N SER A 60 1.33 11.84 -21.42
CA SER A 60 2.10 13.08 -21.58
C SER A 60 1.91 14.02 -20.38
N SER A 61 0.68 14.12 -19.86
CA SER A 61 0.38 14.90 -18.66
C SER A 61 1.09 14.31 -17.44
N TRP A 62 0.96 12.99 -17.23
CA TRP A 62 1.61 12.28 -16.14
C TRP A 62 3.14 12.41 -16.18
N VAL A 63 3.76 12.27 -17.36
CA VAL A 63 5.19 12.43 -17.56
C VAL A 63 5.65 13.82 -17.09
N LYS A 64 4.90 14.86 -17.42
CA LYS A 64 5.18 16.22 -17.01
C LYS A 64 4.97 16.42 -15.50
N ASP A 65 3.85 15.95 -14.96
CA ASP A 65 3.47 16.16 -13.56
C ASP A 65 4.46 15.48 -12.59
N TYR A 66 4.98 14.31 -12.96
CA TYR A 66 5.92 13.54 -12.15
C TYR A 66 7.38 13.66 -12.58
N LYS A 67 7.71 14.57 -13.51
CA LYS A 67 9.08 14.85 -13.99
C LYS A 67 9.79 13.57 -14.45
N LYS A 68 9.11 12.87 -15.36
CA LYS A 68 9.46 11.56 -15.90
C LYS A 68 9.85 11.69 -17.36
N GLU A 69 10.58 12.75 -17.75
CA GLU A 69 10.83 13.14 -19.15
C GLU A 69 11.53 12.06 -19.98
N HIS A 70 12.29 11.17 -19.34
CA HIS A 70 12.87 9.98 -19.99
C HIS A 70 11.82 9.00 -20.54
N TRP A 71 10.57 9.09 -20.08
CA TRP A 71 9.42 8.33 -20.57
C TRP A 71 8.58 9.08 -21.63
N SER A 72 9.01 10.27 -22.09
CA SER A 72 8.18 11.13 -22.98
C SER A 72 7.71 10.43 -24.25
N ASN A 73 8.53 9.58 -24.84
CA ASN A 73 8.14 8.72 -25.96
C ASN A 73 7.87 7.29 -25.44
N PRO A 74 6.58 6.87 -25.35
CA PRO A 74 6.21 5.55 -24.83
C PRO A 74 6.68 4.39 -25.73
N TYR A 75 7.17 4.65 -26.95
CA TYR A 75 7.65 3.62 -27.88
C TYR A 75 9.15 3.67 -28.14
N SER A 76 9.90 4.46 -27.37
CA SER A 76 11.33 4.64 -27.56
C SER A 76 12.18 3.41 -27.23
N SER A 77 11.67 2.53 -26.36
CA SER A 77 12.34 1.30 -25.93
C SER A 77 11.32 0.25 -25.47
N PRO A 78 11.70 -1.05 -25.40
CA PRO A 78 10.83 -2.07 -24.82
C PRO A 78 10.38 -1.74 -23.39
N GLU A 79 11.25 -1.12 -22.60
CA GLU A 79 10.95 -0.67 -21.25
C GLU A 79 9.87 0.42 -21.24
N SER A 80 9.95 1.39 -22.16
CA SER A 80 8.96 2.48 -22.30
C SER A 80 7.61 1.95 -22.73
N THR A 81 7.61 0.99 -23.66
CA THR A 81 6.38 0.35 -24.12
C THR A 81 5.72 -0.40 -22.96
N ARG A 82 6.48 -1.19 -22.18
CA ARG A 82 5.99 -1.89 -20.99
C ARG A 82 5.42 -0.90 -19.96
N ALA A 83 6.15 0.17 -19.65
CA ALA A 83 5.71 1.19 -18.71
C ALA A 83 4.39 1.85 -19.13
N PHE A 84 4.24 2.13 -20.44
CA PHE A 84 3.01 2.70 -20.99
C PHE A 84 1.84 1.70 -20.97
N GLU A 85 2.06 0.43 -21.31
CA GLU A 85 1.04 -0.63 -21.21
C GLU A 85 0.52 -0.79 -19.77
N VAL A 86 1.42 -0.75 -18.78
CA VAL A 86 1.08 -0.80 -17.36
C VAL A 86 0.30 0.45 -16.95
N PHE A 87 0.74 1.62 -17.40
CA PHE A 87 0.04 2.88 -17.18
C PHE A 87 -1.40 2.84 -17.71
N GLN A 88 -1.62 2.32 -18.91
CA GLN A 88 -2.97 2.17 -19.48
C GLN A 88 -3.88 1.33 -18.58
N LYS A 89 -3.39 0.17 -18.11
CA LYS A 89 -4.14 -0.72 -17.20
C LYS A 89 -4.49 -0.03 -15.89
N ASN A 90 -3.53 0.68 -15.29
CA ASN A 90 -3.76 1.42 -14.05
C ASN A 90 -4.74 2.59 -14.26
N PHE A 91 -4.60 3.32 -15.38
CA PHE A 91 -5.48 4.42 -15.75
C PHE A 91 -6.93 3.95 -15.96
N ASP A 92 -7.15 2.79 -16.58
CA ASP A 92 -8.47 2.19 -16.74
C ASP A 92 -9.07 1.77 -15.41
N MET A 93 -8.27 1.14 -14.53
CA MET A 93 -8.70 0.78 -13.18
C MET A 93 -9.17 2.02 -12.41
N ILE A 94 -8.37 3.09 -12.41
CA ILE A 94 -8.68 4.36 -11.75
C ILE A 94 -9.94 4.99 -12.36
N THR A 95 -10.04 5.03 -13.68
CA THR A 95 -11.21 5.60 -14.39
C THR A 95 -12.49 4.86 -14.03
N LYS A 96 -12.44 3.52 -14.00
CA LYS A 96 -13.59 2.68 -13.61
C LYS A 96 -13.97 2.93 -12.15
N HIS A 97 -13.00 2.90 -11.23
CA HIS A 97 -13.24 3.14 -9.80
C HIS A 97 -13.85 4.51 -9.55
N ASN A 98 -13.34 5.55 -10.20
CA ASN A 98 -13.82 6.92 -10.02
C ASN A 98 -15.22 7.14 -10.60
N LYS A 99 -15.64 6.36 -11.60
CA LYS A 99 -17.03 6.34 -12.05
C LYS A 99 -17.95 5.83 -10.93
N GLU A 100 -17.61 4.72 -10.29
CA GLU A 100 -18.36 4.16 -9.16
C GLU A 100 -18.37 5.10 -7.94
N PHE A 101 -17.25 5.78 -7.66
CA PHE A 101 -17.19 6.85 -6.66
C PHE A 101 -18.16 8.00 -6.96
N ASN A 102 -18.23 8.44 -8.22
CA ASN A 102 -19.12 9.51 -8.65
C ASN A 102 -20.60 9.11 -8.58
N GLU A 103 -20.91 7.83 -8.72
CA GLU A 103 -22.23 7.24 -8.50
C GLU A 103 -22.54 6.98 -7.01
N GLY A 104 -21.57 7.19 -6.11
CA GLY A 104 -21.73 6.99 -4.66
C GLY A 104 -21.61 5.53 -4.20
N LEU A 105 -21.17 4.64 -5.10
CA LEU A 105 -20.95 3.22 -4.82
C LEU A 105 -19.66 2.99 -4.04
N GLN A 106 -18.66 3.86 -4.21
CA GLN A 106 -17.40 3.86 -3.46
C GLN A 106 -17.31 5.04 -2.48
N SER A 107 -16.55 4.88 -1.39
CA SER A 107 -16.32 5.92 -0.37
C SER A 107 -15.00 6.66 -0.52
N TYR A 108 -14.19 6.31 -1.51
CA TYR A 108 -12.90 6.93 -1.80
C TYR A 108 -12.67 7.09 -3.30
N GLU A 109 -11.75 7.98 -3.64
CA GLU A 109 -11.32 8.29 -4.99
C GLU A 109 -9.86 7.85 -5.18
N MET A 110 -9.55 7.43 -6.40
CA MET A 110 -8.19 7.12 -6.83
C MET A 110 -7.63 8.21 -7.74
N ALA A 111 -6.32 8.32 -7.82
CA ALA A 111 -5.65 9.20 -8.78
C ALA A 111 -4.38 8.55 -9.32
N LEU A 112 -3.96 8.99 -10.51
CA LEU A 112 -2.62 8.71 -10.98
C LEU A 112 -1.62 9.31 -9.99
N ASN A 113 -0.54 8.58 -9.72
CA ASN A 113 0.60 9.05 -8.95
C ASN A 113 1.91 8.60 -9.59
N GLU A 114 3.05 8.87 -8.96
CA GLU A 114 4.37 8.53 -9.51
C GLU A 114 4.57 7.03 -9.82
N PHE A 115 3.72 6.16 -9.26
CA PHE A 115 3.75 4.71 -9.43
C PHE A 115 2.91 4.21 -10.61
N ALA A 116 2.28 5.08 -11.41
CA ALA A 116 1.34 4.67 -12.46
C ALA A 116 1.95 3.76 -13.54
N HIS A 117 3.27 3.82 -13.74
CA HIS A 117 4.03 2.98 -14.68
C HIS A 117 4.45 1.61 -14.11
N LEU A 118 4.08 1.31 -12.85
CA LEU A 118 4.43 0.07 -12.15
C LEU A 118 3.21 -0.83 -11.99
N THR A 119 3.40 -2.11 -12.25
CA THR A 119 2.46 -3.14 -11.82
C THR A 119 2.45 -3.20 -10.30
N PHE A 120 1.38 -3.74 -9.71
CA PHE A 120 1.35 -3.91 -8.26
C PHE A 120 2.47 -4.86 -7.76
N GLU A 121 2.90 -5.82 -8.57
CA GLU A 121 3.96 -6.76 -8.21
C GLU A 121 5.33 -6.07 -8.17
N GLU A 122 5.65 -5.25 -9.18
CA GLU A 122 6.85 -4.39 -9.18
C GLU A 122 6.84 -3.37 -8.04
N PHE A 123 5.67 -2.74 -7.80
CA PHE A 123 5.47 -1.83 -6.67
C PHE A 123 5.69 -2.56 -5.35
N GLY A 124 5.06 -3.73 -5.19
CA GLY A 124 5.12 -4.56 -4.00
C GLY A 124 6.54 -5.01 -3.65
N ALA A 125 7.31 -5.41 -4.66
CA ALA A 125 8.68 -5.86 -4.48
C ALA A 125 9.64 -4.75 -4.01
N THR A 126 9.27 -3.48 -4.20
CA THR A 126 10.18 -2.34 -4.01
C THR A 126 9.77 -1.42 -2.85
N PHE A 127 8.47 -1.15 -2.71
CA PHE A 127 7.93 -0.12 -1.80
C PHE A 127 7.21 -0.72 -0.57
N LEU A 128 7.16 -2.05 -0.46
CA LEU A 128 6.63 -2.77 0.69
C LEU A 128 7.78 -3.53 1.39
N GLY A 129 7.57 -3.96 2.62
CA GLY A 129 8.63 -4.63 3.37
C GLY A 129 8.31 -4.99 4.81
N TYR A 130 7.03 -5.07 5.18
CA TYR A 130 6.66 -5.68 6.45
C TYR A 130 6.81 -7.19 6.35
N GLY A 131 7.64 -7.78 7.21
CA GLY A 131 8.12 -9.14 7.05
C GLY A 131 9.16 -9.21 5.92
N GLY A 132 9.10 -10.26 5.11
CA GLY A 132 10.12 -10.60 4.11
C GLY A 132 10.53 -12.07 4.27
N GLU A 133 11.01 -12.69 3.19
CA GLU A 133 11.27 -14.15 3.18
C GLU A 133 12.30 -14.58 4.24
N GLN A 134 13.28 -13.72 4.52
CA GLN A 134 14.35 -13.98 5.48
C GLN A 134 14.09 -13.37 6.87
N VAL A 135 12.99 -12.63 7.04
CA VAL A 135 12.72 -11.88 8.28
C VAL A 135 12.12 -12.79 9.35
N GLU A 136 12.90 -13.03 10.39
CA GLU A 136 12.45 -13.77 11.58
C GLU A 136 11.75 -12.83 12.58
N ARG A 137 10.71 -13.35 13.24
CA ARG A 137 10.17 -12.72 14.45
C ARG A 137 11.17 -12.87 15.61
N PRO A 138 11.16 -11.96 16.60
CA PRO A 138 12.16 -11.98 17.65
C PRO A 138 11.96 -13.22 18.54
N LYS A 139 13.01 -14.03 18.71
CA LYS A 139 12.95 -15.30 19.46
C LYS A 139 12.64 -15.11 20.95
N ASN A 140 13.15 -14.03 21.53
CA ASN A 140 12.97 -13.67 22.95
C ASN A 140 12.27 -12.32 23.09
N ARG A 141 11.05 -12.25 22.55
CA ARG A 141 10.23 -11.05 22.55
C ARG A 141 9.85 -10.62 23.98
N LYS A 142 10.15 -9.38 24.35
CA LYS A 142 9.83 -8.77 25.66
C LYS A 142 8.66 -7.78 25.62
N ALA A 143 7.79 -7.92 24.62
CA ALA A 143 6.60 -7.10 24.49
C ALA A 143 5.68 -7.23 25.71
N GLY A 144 5.25 -6.10 26.28
CA GLY A 144 4.12 -6.06 27.18
C GLY A 144 2.80 -6.22 26.40
N LYS A 145 1.68 -6.22 27.13
CA LYS A 145 0.34 -6.29 26.55
C LYS A 145 -0.38 -4.98 26.81
N HIS A 146 -1.05 -4.46 25.79
CA HIS A 146 -1.96 -3.35 25.95
C HIS A 146 -3.09 -3.76 26.92
N VAL A 147 -3.34 -2.88 27.89
CA VAL A 147 -4.43 -3.01 28.84
C VAL A 147 -5.42 -1.90 28.54
N ARG A 148 -6.58 -2.30 28.02
CA ARG A 148 -7.65 -1.38 27.63
C ARG A 148 -8.17 -0.63 28.85
N LYS A 149 -8.37 0.69 28.72
CA LYS A 149 -9.09 1.50 29.71
C LYS A 149 -10.61 1.31 29.60
N SER A 150 -11.38 2.00 30.45
CA SER A 150 -12.84 2.03 30.32
C SER A 150 -13.25 2.65 28.98
N SER A 151 -14.30 2.15 28.35
CA SER A 151 -14.80 2.70 27.08
C SER A 151 -15.22 4.17 27.19
N SER A 152 -15.64 4.62 28.39
CA SER A 152 -15.96 6.02 28.67
C SER A 152 -14.77 6.96 28.62
N GLU A 153 -13.54 6.43 28.69
CA GLU A 153 -12.30 7.21 28.64
C GLU A 153 -11.76 7.35 27.21
N VAL A 154 -12.28 6.58 26.25
CA VAL A 154 -11.83 6.65 24.85
C VAL A 154 -12.53 7.83 24.16
N PRO A 155 -11.79 8.83 23.63
CA PRO A 155 -12.40 9.93 22.92
C PRO A 155 -13.21 9.45 21.70
N THR A 156 -14.24 10.18 21.29
CA THR A 156 -15.03 9.83 20.08
C THR A 156 -14.23 10.00 18.79
N SER A 157 -13.24 10.88 18.80
CA SER A 157 -12.31 11.13 17.70
C SER A 157 -10.98 11.66 18.24
N VAL A 158 -9.89 11.28 17.61
CA VAL A 158 -8.55 11.79 17.90
C VAL A 158 -7.83 12.03 16.58
N ASP A 159 -7.12 13.15 16.50
CA ASP A 159 -6.12 13.39 15.46
C ASP A 159 -4.83 13.86 16.13
N TRP A 160 -3.81 13.02 16.14
CA TRP A 160 -2.53 13.34 16.78
C TRP A 160 -1.73 14.38 15.99
N ARG A 161 -2.09 14.65 14.73
CA ARG A 161 -1.47 15.72 13.93
C ARG A 161 -1.80 17.08 14.54
N ASP A 162 -3.06 17.30 14.88
CA ASP A 162 -3.54 18.54 15.49
C ASP A 162 -2.99 18.75 16.91
N LYS A 163 -2.49 17.67 17.53
CA LYS A 163 -1.88 17.68 18.86
C LYS A 163 -0.35 17.77 18.83
N GLY A 164 0.28 17.81 17.66
CA GLY A 164 1.73 17.92 17.51
C GLY A 164 2.50 16.61 17.68
N ALA A 165 1.84 15.46 17.84
CA ALA A 165 2.49 14.17 18.09
C ALA A 165 2.79 13.39 16.79
N VAL A 166 2.89 14.06 15.64
CA VAL A 166 3.13 13.43 14.33
C VAL A 166 4.11 14.28 13.54
N ALA A 167 5.33 13.77 13.31
CA ALA A 167 6.32 14.42 12.45
C ALA A 167 5.88 14.45 10.98
N GLU A 168 6.62 15.17 10.14
CA GLU A 168 6.37 15.26 8.71
C GLU A 168 6.23 13.89 8.02
N VAL A 169 5.50 13.85 6.91
CA VAL A 169 5.46 12.65 6.05
C VAL A 169 6.78 12.56 5.30
N LYS A 170 7.47 11.44 5.49
CA LYS A 170 8.71 11.09 4.79
C LYS A 170 8.44 10.18 3.58
N ASN A 171 9.49 9.81 2.86
CA ASN A 171 9.43 8.92 1.71
C ASN A 171 10.50 7.83 1.80
N GLN A 172 10.08 6.57 1.92
CA GLN A 172 10.98 5.42 1.98
C GLN A 172 11.71 5.16 0.65
N GLY A 173 11.19 5.67 -0.46
CA GLY A 173 11.74 5.45 -1.79
C GLY A 173 11.76 3.98 -2.18
N ALA A 174 12.73 3.60 -3.02
CA ALA A 174 12.86 2.24 -3.55
C ALA A 174 13.54 1.28 -2.56
N CYS A 175 13.00 1.19 -1.34
CA CYS A 175 13.53 0.38 -0.24
C CYS A 175 12.37 -0.16 0.59
N GLY A 176 12.36 -1.46 0.90
CA GLY A 176 11.36 -2.12 1.74
C GLY A 176 11.48 -1.82 3.23
N SER A 177 11.61 -0.54 3.59
CA SER A 177 11.86 -0.07 4.96
C SER A 177 10.61 0.48 5.67
N CYS A 178 9.40 0.26 5.14
CA CYS A 178 8.15 0.71 5.76
C CYS A 178 8.01 0.36 7.26
N TRP A 179 8.56 -0.79 7.67
CA TRP A 179 8.64 -1.21 9.07
C TRP A 179 9.45 -0.24 9.95
N ALA A 180 10.54 0.34 9.42
CA ALA A 180 11.35 1.32 10.13
C ALA A 180 10.57 2.64 10.29
N PHE A 181 9.96 3.14 9.20
CA PHE A 181 9.13 4.34 9.23
C PHE A 181 7.94 4.21 10.20
N SER A 182 7.31 3.04 10.24
CA SER A 182 6.20 2.77 11.16
C SER A 182 6.66 2.78 12.62
N ALA A 183 7.79 2.15 12.94
CA ALA A 183 8.36 2.12 14.28
C ALA A 183 8.81 3.52 14.74
N VAL A 184 9.52 4.23 13.87
CA VAL A 184 10.00 5.61 14.12
C VAL A 184 8.82 6.53 14.39
N ALA A 185 7.80 6.57 13.53
CA ALA A 185 6.67 7.47 13.71
C ALA A 185 5.89 7.22 15.02
N ALA A 186 5.84 5.98 15.51
CA ALA A 186 5.26 5.69 16.82
C ALA A 186 6.16 6.16 17.98
N LEU A 187 7.48 6.02 17.84
CA LEU A 187 8.45 6.51 18.83
C LEU A 187 8.49 8.04 18.89
N GLU A 188 8.46 8.73 17.76
CA GLU A 188 8.37 10.19 17.68
C GLU A 188 7.14 10.70 18.43
N GLY A 189 5.98 10.08 18.19
CA GLY A 189 4.73 10.42 18.87
C GLY A 189 4.79 10.15 20.36
N ALA A 190 5.29 8.98 20.78
CA ALA A 190 5.43 8.64 22.19
C ALA A 190 6.44 9.56 22.91
N HIS A 191 7.52 9.95 22.25
CA HIS A 191 8.50 10.90 22.77
C HIS A 191 7.86 12.26 22.98
N PHE A 192 7.18 12.81 21.96
CA PHE A 192 6.48 14.09 22.06
C PHE A 192 5.46 14.10 23.21
N LEU A 193 4.70 13.03 23.40
CA LEU A 193 3.71 12.95 24.48
C LEU A 193 4.34 12.88 25.88
N SER A 194 5.61 12.48 25.98
CA SER A 194 6.37 12.40 27.23
C SER A 194 7.17 13.69 27.51
N SER A 195 7.82 14.25 26.50
CA SER A 195 8.75 15.39 26.63
C SER A 195 8.15 16.74 26.25
N GLY A 196 7.11 16.76 25.40
CA GLY A 196 6.61 17.96 24.73
C GLY A 196 7.42 18.40 23.52
N GLU A 197 8.50 17.69 23.16
CA GLU A 197 9.38 17.99 22.03
C GLU A 197 9.16 16.98 20.90
N LEU A 198 8.87 17.48 19.69
CA LEU A 198 8.76 16.63 18.50
C LEU A 198 10.09 16.64 17.77
N VAL A 199 10.73 15.47 17.72
CA VAL A 199 12.01 15.28 17.03
C VAL A 199 11.81 14.29 15.89
N SER A 200 12.33 14.62 14.70
CA SER A 200 12.38 13.69 13.56
C SER A 200 13.52 12.69 13.80
N LEU A 201 13.20 11.40 13.87
CA LEU A 201 14.15 10.31 14.22
C LEU A 201 14.61 9.52 12.99
N SER A 202 15.64 8.69 13.14
CA SER A 202 16.34 8.04 12.02
C SER A 202 15.78 6.68 11.64
N GLU A 203 15.12 6.59 10.48
CA GLU A 203 14.82 5.27 9.90
C GLU A 203 16.09 4.54 9.45
N GLN A 204 17.14 5.28 9.07
CA GLN A 204 18.37 4.70 8.55
C GLN A 204 19.14 3.92 9.62
N GLN A 205 19.13 4.41 10.86
CA GLN A 205 19.71 3.67 11.99
C GLN A 205 19.08 2.28 12.08
N LEU A 206 17.74 2.18 12.02
CA LEU A 206 17.05 0.90 12.05
C LEU A 206 17.44 0.02 10.86
N VAL A 207 17.41 0.56 9.63
CA VAL A 207 17.78 -0.15 8.39
C VAL A 207 19.19 -0.75 8.48
N ASP A 208 20.16 0.02 9.00
CA ASP A 208 21.56 -0.39 9.00
C ASP A 208 21.94 -1.28 10.20
N CYS A 209 21.32 -1.07 11.37
CA CYS A 209 21.82 -1.60 12.63
C CYS A 209 20.98 -2.74 13.24
N SER A 210 19.70 -2.87 12.88
CA SER A 210 18.80 -3.84 13.53
C SER A 210 18.86 -5.27 12.95
N LYS A 211 19.85 -5.57 12.09
CA LYS A 211 19.97 -6.89 11.44
C LYS A 211 20.09 -8.07 12.41
N LYS A 212 20.83 -7.87 13.51
CA LYS A 212 20.97 -8.88 14.59
C LYS A 212 19.66 -9.17 15.34
N PHE A 213 18.66 -8.33 15.17
CA PHE A 213 17.33 -8.46 15.78
C PHE A 213 16.30 -9.03 14.79
N GLY A 214 16.72 -9.46 13.60
CA GLY A 214 15.87 -10.17 12.62
C GLY A 214 15.38 -9.32 11.45
N ASN A 215 15.62 -8.00 11.47
CA ASN A 215 15.34 -7.14 10.31
C ASN A 215 16.39 -7.31 9.21
N HIS A 216 16.04 -6.97 7.99
CA HIS A 216 16.90 -7.17 6.81
C HIS A 216 17.02 -5.89 5.96
N GLY A 217 17.01 -4.72 6.62
CA GLY A 217 17.18 -3.43 5.96
C GLY A 217 16.09 -3.18 4.91
N CYS A 218 16.49 -2.90 3.67
CA CYS A 218 15.57 -2.72 2.55
C CYS A 218 14.90 -4.02 2.07
N ALA A 219 15.33 -5.20 2.52
CA ALA A 219 14.67 -6.47 2.23
C ALA A 219 13.54 -6.81 3.22
N GLY A 220 13.24 -5.89 4.14
CA GLY A 220 12.08 -5.96 5.02
C GLY A 220 12.40 -6.14 6.51
N GLY A 221 11.37 -6.10 7.34
CA GLY A 221 11.48 -6.13 8.78
C GLY A 221 10.15 -6.05 9.52
N TYR A 222 10.22 -6.02 10.85
CA TYR A 222 9.09 -5.85 11.75
C TYR A 222 9.33 -4.67 12.71
N MET A 223 8.27 -3.91 13.02
CA MET A 223 8.36 -2.80 13.99
C MET A 223 8.82 -3.30 15.36
N ASP A 224 8.37 -4.48 15.79
CA ASP A 224 8.78 -5.07 17.06
C ASP A 224 10.28 -5.37 17.12
N ASN A 225 10.86 -5.87 16.03
CA ASN A 225 12.32 -6.08 15.95
C ASN A 225 13.07 -4.74 16.04
N ALA A 226 12.49 -3.67 15.48
CA ALA A 226 13.05 -2.33 15.61
C ALA A 226 13.01 -1.86 17.08
N PHE A 227 11.89 -2.03 17.77
CA PHE A 227 11.77 -1.68 19.19
C PHE A 227 12.73 -2.50 20.06
N GLU A 228 12.85 -3.82 19.82
CA GLU A 228 13.83 -4.66 20.52
C GLU A 228 15.26 -4.17 20.28
N TYR A 229 15.62 -3.82 19.04
CA TYR A 229 16.93 -3.24 18.74
C TYR A 229 17.15 -1.96 19.55
N LEU A 230 16.24 -0.99 19.48
CA LEU A 230 16.37 0.30 20.16
C LEU A 230 16.45 0.16 21.68
N MET A 231 15.71 -0.77 22.27
CA MET A 231 15.82 -1.07 23.71
C MET A 231 17.20 -1.65 24.09
N ASN A 232 17.95 -2.24 23.16
CA ASN A 232 19.21 -2.91 23.44
C ASN A 232 20.43 -2.13 22.87
N THR A 233 20.24 -0.93 22.33
CA THR A 233 21.35 -0.05 21.96
C THR A 233 21.96 0.62 23.20
N THR A 234 23.24 1.01 23.10
CA THR A 234 23.87 1.88 24.09
C THR A 234 23.19 3.25 24.06
N GLY A 235 22.40 3.59 25.08
CA GLY A 235 21.56 4.80 25.10
C GLY A 235 20.06 4.51 24.97
N HIS A 236 19.67 3.26 24.69
CA HIS A 236 18.29 2.78 24.67
C HIS A 236 17.36 3.63 23.81
N GLY A 237 17.75 3.95 22.58
CA GLY A 237 17.02 4.92 21.78
C GLY A 237 17.49 5.04 20.34
N ASP A 238 16.90 6.02 19.66
CA ASP A 238 17.11 6.30 18.24
C ASP A 238 17.77 7.66 18.02
N ASP A 239 18.67 7.71 17.03
CA ASP A 239 19.31 8.94 16.59
C ASP A 239 18.31 9.86 15.89
N SER A 240 18.61 11.16 15.83
CA SER A 240 17.83 12.08 15.00
C SER A 240 18.05 11.83 13.51
N GLU A 241 17.05 12.14 12.69
CA GLU A 241 17.16 12.14 11.22
C GLU A 241 18.31 13.07 10.76
N LYS A 242 18.59 14.14 11.50
CA LYS A 242 19.70 15.05 11.22
C LYS A 242 21.07 14.39 11.42
N ASP A 243 21.23 13.65 12.53
CA ASP A 243 22.50 13.03 12.91
C ASP A 243 22.74 11.73 12.12
N TYR A 244 21.67 11.03 11.71
CA TYR A 244 21.73 9.83 10.88
C TYR A 244 20.67 9.86 9.74
N PRO A 245 20.94 10.58 8.64
CA PRO A 245 19.95 10.78 7.58
C PRO A 245 19.59 9.53 6.78
N TYR A 246 18.34 9.47 6.32
CA TYR A 246 17.80 8.43 5.44
C TYR A 246 18.42 8.45 4.04
N LYS A 247 18.77 7.26 3.55
CA LYS A 247 19.44 7.05 2.25
C LYS A 247 18.65 6.16 1.31
N GLY A 248 17.63 5.44 1.80
CA GLY A 248 16.85 4.51 0.98
C GLY A 248 17.66 3.31 0.46
N VAL A 249 18.75 2.96 1.12
CA VAL A 249 19.60 1.81 0.77
C VAL A 249 20.22 1.23 2.04
N ASP A 250 20.54 -0.06 2.00
CA ASP A 250 21.35 -0.71 3.02
C ASP A 250 22.74 -0.06 3.11
N SER A 251 23.19 0.20 4.33
CA SER A 251 24.53 0.73 4.61
C SER A 251 25.14 0.07 5.84
N LYS A 252 26.42 0.38 6.09
CA LYS A 252 27.09 -0.03 7.33
C LYS A 252 26.50 0.79 8.50
N CYS A 253 26.14 0.11 9.59
CA CYS A 253 25.70 0.74 10.83
C CYS A 253 26.72 1.79 11.34
N LYS A 254 26.23 3.01 11.60
CA LYS A 254 27.00 4.15 12.12
C LYS A 254 26.42 4.71 13.43
N PHE A 255 25.60 3.93 14.13
CA PHE A 255 24.97 4.33 15.37
C PHE A 255 25.98 4.92 16.37
N SER A 256 25.59 6.02 17.01
CA SER A 256 26.34 6.65 18.10
C SER A 256 25.40 7.05 19.23
N ALA A 257 25.73 6.68 20.47
CA ALA A 257 24.91 7.01 21.64
C ALA A 257 24.69 8.54 21.82
N ASP A 258 25.62 9.37 21.34
CA ASP A 258 25.51 10.84 21.40
C ASP A 258 24.43 11.41 20.47
N GLY A 259 24.03 10.63 19.46
CA GLY A 259 22.98 10.97 18.49
C GLY A 259 21.57 10.76 19.01
N VAL A 260 21.40 9.99 20.09
CA VAL A 260 20.09 9.60 20.62
C VAL A 260 19.28 10.83 21.04
N ARG A 261 18.05 10.93 20.51
CA ARG A 261 17.10 12.00 20.88
C ARG A 261 15.79 11.49 21.46
N ALA A 262 15.44 10.22 21.23
CA ALA A 262 14.29 9.59 21.86
C ALA A 262 14.67 8.22 22.40
N THR A 263 14.40 8.01 23.69
CA THR A 263 14.66 6.74 24.37
C THR A 263 13.42 5.85 24.40
N ILE A 264 13.61 4.54 24.49
CA ILE A 264 12.57 3.53 24.62
C ILE A 264 12.94 2.57 25.76
N ARG A 265 12.00 2.35 26.68
CA ARG A 265 12.16 1.41 27.80
C ARG A 265 11.42 0.08 27.60
N GLY A 266 10.52 0.02 26.62
CA GLY A 266 9.66 -1.13 26.36
C GLY A 266 8.74 -0.87 25.17
N TYR A 267 7.90 -1.85 24.85
CA TYR A 267 6.81 -1.68 23.89
C TYR A 267 5.69 -2.66 24.24
N ASN A 268 4.47 -2.32 23.83
CA ASN A 268 3.28 -3.13 24.07
C ASN A 268 2.63 -3.57 22.77
N ASP A 269 2.10 -4.78 22.77
CA ASP A 269 1.17 -5.26 21.75
C ASP A 269 -0.26 -4.85 22.01
N VAL A 270 -0.92 -4.43 20.95
CA VAL A 270 -2.36 -4.49 20.87
C VAL A 270 -2.78 -5.92 20.50
N LYS A 271 -3.84 -6.43 21.13
CA LYS A 271 -4.35 -7.78 20.85
C LYS A 271 -4.69 -7.92 19.37
N GLN A 272 -4.11 -8.94 18.73
CA GLN A 272 -4.30 -9.24 17.31
C GLN A 272 -5.79 -9.27 16.92
N GLY A 273 -6.13 -8.49 15.89
CA GLY A 273 -7.46 -8.39 15.30
C GLY A 273 -8.48 -7.60 16.10
N ASN A 274 -8.11 -7.05 17.26
CA ASN A 274 -9.02 -6.35 18.16
C ASN A 274 -9.00 -4.84 17.92
N GLU A 275 -9.85 -4.35 17.02
CA GLU A 275 -9.96 -2.91 16.74
C GLU A 275 -10.40 -2.08 17.95
N THR A 276 -11.07 -2.68 18.96
CA THR A 276 -11.41 -1.95 20.19
C THR A 276 -10.18 -1.72 21.07
N ASP A 277 -9.25 -2.68 21.14
CA ASP A 277 -7.96 -2.46 21.81
C ASP A 277 -7.11 -1.45 21.02
N LEU A 278 -7.14 -1.51 19.69
CA LEU A 278 -6.45 -0.51 18.86
C LEU A 278 -7.04 0.90 19.05
N LEU A 279 -8.36 1.01 19.19
CA LEU A 279 -9.04 2.29 19.40
C LEU A 279 -8.65 2.91 20.73
N ASP A 280 -8.58 2.10 21.78
CA ASP A 280 -8.11 2.54 23.09
C ASP A 280 -6.63 2.93 23.04
N ALA A 281 -5.76 2.11 22.43
CA ALA A 281 -4.35 2.45 22.29
C ALA A 281 -4.14 3.77 21.54
N VAL A 282 -4.78 3.95 20.38
CA VAL A 282 -4.67 5.21 19.62
C VAL A 282 -5.30 6.39 20.37
N GLY A 283 -6.40 6.17 21.09
CA GLY A 283 -7.13 7.22 21.79
C GLY A 283 -6.43 7.71 23.07
N ASN A 284 -5.90 6.78 23.84
CA ASN A 284 -5.43 6.99 25.22
C ASN A 284 -3.91 6.91 25.38
N VAL A 285 -3.18 6.37 24.40
CA VAL A 285 -1.72 6.27 24.47
C VAL A 285 -1.03 7.21 23.48
N GLY A 286 -1.37 7.17 22.20
CA GLY A 286 -0.67 7.94 21.18
C GLY A 286 -0.72 7.29 19.79
N PRO A 287 0.11 7.73 18.84
CA PRO A 287 0.32 7.02 17.59
C PRO A 287 0.76 5.56 17.79
N VAL A 288 0.20 4.64 17.00
CA VAL A 288 0.45 3.19 17.11
C VAL A 288 0.97 2.66 15.77
N SER A 289 2.08 1.94 15.78
CA SER A 289 2.55 1.22 14.59
C SER A 289 1.55 0.10 14.26
N VAL A 290 1.14 0.01 13.00
CA VAL A 290 0.23 -1.04 12.53
C VAL A 290 0.74 -1.63 11.22
N ALA A 291 0.48 -2.93 11.02
CA ALA A 291 0.71 -3.59 9.75
C ALA A 291 -0.60 -3.82 9.00
N ILE A 292 -0.57 -3.62 7.69
CA ILE A 292 -1.70 -3.86 6.79
C ILE A 292 -1.27 -4.75 5.61
N HIS A 293 -2.25 -5.36 4.96
CA HIS A 293 -2.10 -5.77 3.57
C HIS A 293 -2.37 -4.59 2.64
N ALA A 294 -1.33 -3.97 2.12
CA ALA A 294 -1.42 -3.08 0.97
C ALA A 294 -1.67 -3.90 -0.30
N GLY A 295 -2.69 -3.53 -1.07
CA GLY A 295 -3.02 -4.12 -2.37
C GLY A 295 -3.06 -3.07 -3.49
N ALA A 296 -3.30 -3.49 -4.74
CA ALA A 296 -3.27 -2.64 -5.92
C ALA A 296 -4.13 -1.37 -5.83
N ALA A 297 -5.31 -1.45 -5.21
CA ALA A 297 -6.16 -0.26 -5.02
C ALA A 297 -5.53 0.80 -4.11
N LEU A 298 -4.78 0.38 -3.08
CA LEU A 298 -4.12 1.29 -2.16
C LEU A 298 -2.96 2.03 -2.85
N GLN A 299 -2.29 1.40 -3.82
CA GLN A 299 -1.24 2.04 -4.62
C GLN A 299 -1.71 3.39 -5.18
N PHE A 300 -2.99 3.52 -5.56
CA PHE A 300 -3.56 4.72 -6.20
C PHE A 300 -4.58 5.46 -5.35
N TYR A 301 -4.69 5.17 -4.06
CA TYR A 301 -5.55 5.94 -3.17
C TYR A 301 -5.21 7.43 -3.23
N PHE A 302 -6.24 8.28 -3.35
CA PHE A 302 -6.10 9.73 -3.35
C PHE A 302 -6.79 10.39 -2.15
N ARG A 303 -8.09 10.14 -1.95
CA ARG A 303 -8.86 10.74 -0.84
C ARG A 303 -10.14 9.98 -0.51
N GLY A 304 -10.73 10.30 0.63
CA GLY A 304 -11.97 9.69 1.11
C GLY A 304 -11.71 8.58 2.12
N VAL A 305 -12.72 7.76 2.44
CA VAL A 305 -12.53 6.64 3.36
C VAL A 305 -12.32 5.36 2.55
N PHE A 306 -11.09 4.86 2.54
CA PHE A 306 -10.73 3.60 1.91
C PHE A 306 -11.47 2.45 2.60
N ASN A 307 -12.38 1.83 1.86
CA ASN A 307 -13.24 0.73 2.34
C ASN A 307 -12.82 -0.64 1.76
N GLY A 308 -11.77 -0.66 0.94
CA GLY A 308 -11.44 -1.78 0.07
C GLY A 308 -12.46 -1.97 -1.07
N VAL A 309 -12.04 -2.54 -2.19
CA VAL A 309 -12.92 -3.13 -3.20
C VAL A 309 -12.90 -4.66 -3.10
N ALA A 310 -13.91 -5.34 -3.67
CA ALA A 310 -13.92 -6.80 -3.73
C ALA A 310 -12.61 -7.33 -4.36
N GLY A 311 -11.84 -8.11 -3.60
CA GLY A 311 -10.53 -8.61 -4.04
C GLY A 311 -9.31 -7.87 -3.47
N THR A 312 -9.49 -6.72 -2.84
CA THR A 312 -8.39 -6.03 -2.14
C THR A 312 -8.24 -6.54 -0.71
N CYS A 313 -7.02 -6.55 -0.20
CA CYS A 313 -6.76 -6.92 1.20
C CYS A 313 -6.94 -8.40 1.54
N LEU A 314 -6.69 -9.28 0.57
CA LEU A 314 -6.86 -10.73 0.70
C LEU A 314 -5.57 -11.50 1.06
N GLY A 315 -4.42 -10.85 1.04
CA GLY A 315 -3.13 -11.49 1.32
C GLY A 315 -2.62 -11.28 2.75
N PRO A 316 -1.40 -11.78 3.05
CA PRO A 316 -0.72 -11.53 4.31
C PRO A 316 -0.36 -10.03 4.45
N LEU A 317 -0.13 -9.59 5.70
CA LEU A 317 0.37 -8.25 5.97
C LEU A 317 1.72 -8.06 5.25
N ASN A 318 1.90 -6.92 4.59
CA ASN A 318 3.08 -6.64 3.77
C ASN A 318 3.57 -5.18 3.89
N HIS A 319 2.82 -4.31 4.58
CA HIS A 319 3.16 -2.90 4.72
C HIS A 319 3.03 -2.42 6.17
N GLY A 320 4.07 -1.76 6.68
CA GLY A 320 4.09 -1.10 7.99
C GLY A 320 3.71 0.37 7.86
N VAL A 321 2.71 0.82 8.63
CA VAL A 321 2.19 2.19 8.66
C VAL A 321 1.87 2.60 10.09
N THR A 322 1.39 3.82 10.33
CA THR A 322 1.13 4.30 11.70
C THR A 322 -0.28 4.83 11.83
N ALA A 323 -1.07 4.27 12.75
CA ALA A 323 -2.36 4.82 13.12
C ALA A 323 -2.16 6.05 14.01
N VAL A 324 -2.51 7.23 13.50
CA VAL A 324 -2.31 8.54 14.15
C VAL A 324 -3.63 9.19 14.57
N GLY A 325 -4.75 8.47 14.46
CA GLY A 325 -6.04 8.99 14.84
C GLY A 325 -7.20 8.18 14.29
N TYR A 326 -8.41 8.66 14.54
CA TYR A 326 -9.66 8.11 14.06
C TYR A 326 -10.79 9.12 14.19
N GLY A 327 -11.89 8.88 13.46
CA GLY A 327 -13.11 9.67 13.56
C GLY A 327 -14.25 9.05 12.77
N THR A 328 -15.23 9.88 12.43
CA THR A 328 -16.40 9.50 11.62
C THR A 328 -16.58 10.51 10.50
N ALA A 329 -16.55 10.03 9.24
CA ALA A 329 -16.78 10.84 8.07
C ALA A 329 -18.27 10.87 7.72
N SER A 330 -18.75 12.02 7.22
CA SER A 330 -20.01 12.09 6.47
C SER A 330 -19.70 11.83 5.00
N LEU A 331 -20.18 10.72 4.47
CA LEU A 331 -20.09 10.37 3.05
C LEU A 331 -21.25 11.00 2.26
N ARG A 332 -21.26 10.77 0.94
CA ARG A 332 -22.39 11.15 0.07
C ARG A 332 -23.70 10.58 0.61
N PHE A 333 -24.79 11.32 0.38
CA PHE A 333 -26.14 11.01 0.86
C PHE A 333 -26.27 10.90 2.39
N GLY A 334 -25.37 11.54 3.14
CA GLY A 334 -25.43 11.60 4.61
C GLY A 334 -25.01 10.34 5.34
N ARG A 335 -24.57 9.29 4.62
CA ARG A 335 -24.09 8.04 5.23
C ARG A 335 -22.86 8.31 6.09
N LYS A 336 -22.85 7.83 7.33
CA LYS A 336 -21.68 7.92 8.22
C LYS A 336 -20.75 6.73 8.03
N MET A 337 -19.45 6.95 8.14
CA MET A 337 -18.46 5.88 8.12
C MET A 337 -17.31 6.21 9.07
N ASP A 338 -17.08 5.31 10.02
CA ASP A 338 -15.97 5.38 10.94
C ASP A 338 -14.65 5.07 10.22
N TYR A 339 -13.59 5.78 10.59
CA TYR A 339 -12.28 5.60 9.97
C TYR A 339 -11.11 5.70 10.96
N TRP A 340 -10.00 5.07 10.60
CA TRP A 340 -8.65 5.33 11.11
C TRP A 340 -7.98 6.40 10.27
N ILE A 341 -7.11 7.22 10.86
CA ILE A 341 -6.17 8.09 10.15
C ILE A 341 -4.82 7.39 10.18
N ILE A 342 -4.29 7.03 9.02
CA ILE A 342 -3.05 6.28 8.89
C ILE A 342 -2.01 7.14 8.19
N LYS A 343 -0.84 7.33 8.81
CA LYS A 343 0.36 7.93 8.21
C LYS A 343 1.08 6.87 7.37
N ASN A 344 1.36 7.19 6.11
CA ASN A 344 2.11 6.34 5.19
C ASN A 344 3.54 6.90 4.98
N SER A 345 4.39 6.14 4.29
CA SER A 345 5.81 6.43 4.03
C SER A 345 6.15 6.53 2.54
N TRP A 346 5.17 6.84 1.69
CA TRP A 346 5.35 7.02 0.23
C TRP A 346 5.38 8.49 -0.22
N GLY A 347 5.74 9.40 0.70
CA GLY A 347 5.81 10.82 0.43
C GLY A 347 4.45 11.55 0.42
N MET A 348 4.51 12.88 0.47
CA MET A 348 3.33 13.74 0.52
C MET A 348 2.51 13.74 -0.78
N GLY A 349 3.09 13.32 -1.90
CA GLY A 349 2.40 13.24 -3.19
C GLY A 349 1.40 12.08 -3.28
N TRP A 350 1.45 11.14 -2.35
CA TRP A 350 0.52 10.01 -2.28
C TRP A 350 -0.63 10.29 -1.29
N GLY A 351 -1.85 9.86 -1.63
CA GLY A 351 -3.01 9.97 -0.75
C GLY A 351 -3.35 11.39 -0.30
N GLU A 352 -3.88 11.51 0.92
CA GLU A 352 -4.27 12.78 1.54
C GLU A 352 -3.05 13.44 2.18
N LYS A 353 -2.13 13.96 1.34
CA LYS A 353 -0.84 14.52 1.76
C LYS A 353 0.02 13.50 2.55
N GLY A 354 0.06 12.26 2.10
CA GLY A 354 0.78 11.17 2.74
C GLY A 354 -0.03 10.34 3.73
N PHE A 355 -1.31 10.66 3.92
CA PHE A 355 -2.21 9.94 4.81
C PHE A 355 -3.29 9.20 4.04
N VAL A 356 -3.90 8.21 4.70
CA VAL A 356 -5.08 7.51 4.21
C VAL A 356 -6.06 7.32 5.35
N ARG A 357 -7.36 7.45 5.05
CA ARG A 357 -8.42 7.11 5.99
C ARG A 357 -8.93 5.71 5.70
N PHE A 358 -8.74 4.78 6.63
CA PHE A 358 -9.20 3.38 6.49
C PHE A 358 -10.54 3.18 7.18
N ALA A 359 -11.51 2.52 6.54
CA ALA A 359 -12.76 2.19 7.19
C ALA A 359 -12.50 1.34 8.45
N ARG A 360 -13.07 1.77 9.58
CA ARG A 360 -12.90 1.17 10.90
C ARG A 360 -14.09 0.26 11.25
N GLY A 361 -13.84 -0.82 11.99
CA GLY A 361 -14.87 -1.74 12.50
C GLY A 361 -15.01 -3.08 11.76
N LYS A 362 -14.11 -3.38 10.81
CA LYS A 362 -14.07 -4.64 10.06
C LYS A 362 -12.67 -5.28 9.98
N ASN A 363 -11.72 -4.75 10.75
CA ASN A 363 -10.29 -5.07 10.67
C ASN A 363 -9.80 -5.03 9.22
N LEU A 364 -10.18 -3.97 8.50
CA LEU A 364 -9.93 -3.85 7.07
C LEU A 364 -8.41 -3.97 6.80
N CYS A 365 -8.05 -4.86 5.88
CA CYS A 365 -6.66 -5.17 5.54
C CYS A 365 -5.79 -5.63 6.72
N GLY A 366 -6.43 -6.12 7.79
CA GLY A 366 -5.73 -6.59 8.97
C GLY A 366 -5.10 -5.46 9.78
N VAL A 367 -5.60 -4.23 9.73
CA VAL A 367 -5.06 -3.06 10.44
C VAL A 367 -4.81 -3.28 11.94
N ALA A 368 -5.55 -4.18 12.59
CA ALA A 368 -5.35 -4.54 13.99
C ALA A 368 -4.54 -5.85 14.19
N ASN A 369 -4.01 -6.48 13.14
CA ASN A 369 -3.36 -7.78 13.22
C ASN A 369 -1.88 -7.73 13.65
N GLY A 370 -1.21 -6.60 13.45
CA GLY A 370 0.19 -6.39 13.82
C GLY A 370 0.38 -4.97 14.35
N ALA A 371 -0.22 -4.70 15.51
CA ALA A 371 -0.27 -3.38 16.11
C ALA A 371 0.53 -3.34 17.42
N SER A 372 1.48 -2.41 17.52
CA SER A 372 2.33 -2.23 18.69
C SER A 372 2.76 -0.76 18.84
N TYR A 373 3.14 -0.38 20.06
CA TYR A 373 3.59 0.98 20.36
C TYR A 373 4.71 0.98 21.40
N PRO A 374 5.70 1.90 21.27
CA PRO A 374 6.80 2.01 22.21
C PRO A 374 6.37 2.67 23.52
N LEU A 375 7.13 2.40 24.58
CA LEU A 375 7.02 3.02 25.89
C LEU A 375 8.27 3.88 26.11
N VAL A 376 8.07 5.19 26.27
CA VAL A 376 9.11 6.18 26.56
C VAL A 376 9.16 6.47 28.04
#